data_AF-A0A0R1Q208-F1
#
_entry.id   AF-A0A0R1Q208-F1
#
_cell.length_a   1.000
_cell.length_b   1.000
_cell.length_c   1.000
_cell.angle_alpha   90.00
_cell.angle_beta   90.00
_cell.angle_gamma   90.00
#
_symmetry.space_group_name_H-M   'P 1'
#
loop_
_entity.id
_entity.type
_entity.pdbx_description
1 polymer ?
#
loop_
_entity_poly.entity_id
_entity_poly.type
_entity_poly.pdbx_seq_one_letter_code
_entity_poly.pdbx_strand_id
1 'polypeptide(L)'
;MNENWYNTDEIIFQLAHELGHILTGDRYDSALYQQTFNHHALIEYKANLGAIELLLPYYCENVSANSANSSDFINLFCIPSHLTEDVTKLMLLYYKKSQQTPH
;
A
#
# COMPACT_ATOMS: atom_id res chain seq x y z
N MET A 1 -11.10 9.29 -2.35
CA MET A 1 -11.86 9.02 -1.10
C MET A 1 -13.37 8.87 -1.32
N ASN A 2 -14.03 7.94 -0.63
CA ASN A 2 -15.50 7.81 -0.61
C ASN A 2 -16.01 8.27 0.76
N GLU A 3 -16.83 9.32 0.80
CA GLU A 3 -17.25 10.00 2.05
C GLU A 3 -18.43 9.30 2.76
N ASN A 4 -19.02 8.28 2.13
CA ASN A 4 -20.11 7.48 2.69
C ASN A 4 -19.54 6.28 3.48
N TRP A 5 -19.08 6.53 4.70
CA TRP A 5 -18.48 5.52 5.56
C TRP A 5 -19.52 4.56 6.14
N TYR A 6 -19.54 3.33 5.61
CA TYR A 6 -20.30 2.21 6.20
C TYR A 6 -19.40 1.18 6.91
N ASN A 7 -18.11 1.13 6.58
CA ASN A 7 -17.13 0.21 7.15
C ASN A 7 -15.89 0.97 7.62
N THR A 8 -15.80 1.22 8.93
CA THR A 8 -14.72 1.99 9.54
C THR A 8 -13.34 1.33 9.35
N ASP A 9 -13.29 0.01 9.17
CA ASP A 9 -12.03 -0.73 9.08
C ASP A 9 -11.29 -0.47 7.74
N GLU A 10 -12.01 -0.02 6.70
CA GLU A 10 -11.42 0.41 5.42
C GLU A 10 -10.66 1.74 5.53
N ILE A 11 -10.88 2.50 6.61
CA ILE A 11 -10.26 3.83 6.78
C ILE A 11 -8.74 3.74 6.88
N ILE A 12 -8.21 2.62 7.40
CA ILE A 12 -6.77 2.46 7.61
C ILE A 12 -6.05 2.40 6.27
N PHE A 13 -6.53 1.55 5.35
CA PHE A 13 -5.93 1.44 4.03
C PHE A 13 -6.17 2.69 3.19
N GLN A 14 -7.36 3.30 3.27
CA GLN A 14 -7.64 4.56 2.59
C GLN A 14 -6.71 5.68 3.07
N LEU A 15 -6.51 5.83 4.38
CA LEU A 15 -5.58 6.82 4.91
C LEU A 15 -4.14 6.54 4.44
N ALA A 16 -3.70 5.29 4.47
CA ALA A 16 -2.38 4.90 3.98
C ALA A 16 -2.23 5.18 2.47
N HIS A 17 -3.30 5.03 1.68
CA HIS A 17 -3.35 5.38 0.26
C HIS A 17 -3.21 6.88 0.02
N GLU A 18 -3.96 7.71 0.73
CA GLU A 18 -3.83 9.17 0.63
C GLU A 18 -2.43 9.65 1.09
N LEU A 19 -1.84 9.01 2.13
CA LEU A 19 -0.43 9.23 2.50
C LEU A 19 0.53 8.77 1.40
N GLY A 20 0.22 7.66 0.72
CA GLY A 20 0.96 7.16 -0.43
C GLY A 20 1.07 8.21 -1.53
N HIS A 21 -0.03 8.89 -1.89
CA HIS A 21 -0.01 10.02 -2.83
C HIS A 21 0.91 11.15 -2.36
N ILE A 22 0.84 11.53 -1.08
CA ILE A 22 1.66 12.62 -0.52
C ILE A 22 3.15 12.25 -0.56
N LEU A 23 3.51 11.02 -0.17
CA LEU A 23 4.90 10.56 -0.08
C LEU A 23 5.53 10.29 -1.44
N THR A 24 4.75 9.76 -2.40
CA THR A 24 5.22 9.61 -3.79
C THR A 24 5.32 10.94 -4.51
N GLY A 25 4.73 11.99 -3.95
CA GLY A 25 5.06 13.37 -4.26
C GLY A 25 4.85 13.68 -5.73
N ASP A 26 3.60 13.55 -6.21
CA ASP A 26 3.24 14.23 -7.45
C ASP A 26 3.26 15.74 -7.21
N ARG A 27 4.47 16.31 -7.22
CA ARG A 27 4.79 17.74 -7.36
C ARG A 27 4.46 18.22 -8.79
N TYR A 28 3.44 17.64 -9.42
CA TYR A 28 3.01 17.89 -10.80
C TYR A 28 1.71 18.69 -10.88
N ASP A 29 1.41 19.47 -9.84
CA ASP A 29 0.35 20.48 -9.83
C ASP A 29 0.41 21.44 -11.04
N SER A 30 1.58 21.62 -11.67
CA SER A 30 1.78 22.55 -12.78
C SER A 30 1.63 21.96 -14.20
N ALA A 31 1.45 20.64 -14.38
CA ALA A 31 1.33 20.02 -15.72
C ALA A 31 -0.08 19.44 -16.02
N LEU A 32 -1.02 19.61 -15.09
CA LEU A 32 -2.33 18.95 -14.99
C LEU A 32 -3.38 19.22 -16.09
N TYR A 33 -3.07 19.94 -17.18
CA TYR A 33 -4.09 20.20 -18.20
C TYR A 33 -4.27 19.07 -19.25
N GLN A 34 -3.44 18.01 -19.24
CA GLN A 34 -3.51 16.94 -20.25
C GLN A 34 -3.20 15.52 -19.73
N GLN A 35 -3.80 15.08 -18.62
CA GLN A 35 -3.63 13.69 -18.16
C GLN A 35 -4.60 12.74 -18.89
N THR A 36 -4.05 11.65 -19.43
CA THR A 36 -4.83 10.55 -20.04
C THR A 36 -5.29 9.58 -18.96
N PHE A 37 -6.33 8.79 -19.22
CA PHE A 37 -6.83 7.74 -18.31
C PHE A 37 -5.71 6.83 -17.79
N ASN A 38 -4.75 6.47 -18.65
CA ASN A 38 -3.62 5.62 -18.28
C ASN A 38 -2.70 6.27 -17.25
N HIS A 39 -2.56 7.60 -17.28
CA HIS A 39 -1.73 8.32 -16.32
C HIS A 39 -2.37 8.32 -14.93
N HIS A 40 -3.68 8.58 -14.85
CA HIS A 40 -4.43 8.47 -13.58
C HIS A 40 -4.33 7.06 -12.99
N ALA A 41 -4.54 6.02 -13.81
CA ALA A 41 -4.44 4.64 -13.34
C ALA A 41 -3.05 4.30 -12.75
N LEU A 42 -1.98 4.87 -13.33
CA LEU A 42 -0.62 4.70 -12.80
C LEU A 42 -0.39 5.42 -11.47
N ILE A 43 -0.97 6.61 -11.28
CA ILE A 43 -0.87 7.37 -10.03
C ILE A 43 -1.59 6.61 -8.91
N GLU A 44 -2.84 6.20 -9.12
CA GLU A 44 -3.63 5.44 -8.15
C GLU A 44 -2.94 4.12 -7.77
N TYR A 45 -2.37 3.41 -8.76
CA TYR A 45 -1.64 2.18 -8.50
C TYR A 45 -0.38 2.43 -7.66
N LYS A 46 0.37 3.51 -7.91
CA LYS A 46 1.52 3.88 -7.07
C LYS A 46 1.12 4.21 -5.65
N ALA A 47 -0.01 4.89 -5.45
CA ALA A 47 -0.54 5.18 -4.12
C ALA A 47 -0.93 3.88 -3.39
N ASN A 48 -1.57 2.92 -4.08
CA ASN A 48 -1.84 1.59 -3.53
C ASN A 48 -0.56 0.87 -3.08
N LEU A 49 0.48 0.86 -3.90
CA LEU A 49 1.76 0.25 -3.52
C LEU A 49 2.40 0.96 -2.33
N GLY A 50 2.39 2.30 -2.32
CA GLY A 50 2.90 3.10 -1.20
C GLY A 50 2.16 2.82 0.10
N ALA A 51 0.83 2.64 0.06
CA ALA A 51 0.03 2.26 1.21
C ALA A 51 0.43 0.90 1.77
N ILE A 52 0.60 -0.10 0.91
CA ILE A 52 1.03 -1.45 1.32
C ILE A 52 2.41 -1.37 1.97
N GLU A 53 3.36 -0.67 1.35
CA GLU A 53 4.71 -0.51 1.90
C GLU A 53 4.73 0.21 3.26
N LEU A 54 3.87 1.22 3.44
CA LEU A 54 3.72 1.94 4.70
C LEU A 54 3.19 1.04 5.83
N LEU A 55 2.26 0.14 5.51
CA LEU A 55 1.59 -0.73 6.49
C LEU A 55 2.41 -1.99 6.82
N LEU A 56 3.26 -2.46 5.91
CA LEU A 56 4.04 -3.70 6.09
C LEU A 56 4.82 -3.77 7.41
N PRO A 57 5.56 -2.74 7.85
CA PRO A 57 6.29 -2.79 9.13
C PRO A 57 5.40 -3.11 10.33
N TYR A 58 4.19 -2.56 10.38
CA TYR A 58 3.26 -2.74 11.51
C TYR A 58 2.76 -4.17 11.68
N TYR A 59 2.79 -4.97 10.61
CA TYR A 59 2.48 -6.40 10.67
C TYR A 59 3.74 -7.26 10.72
N CYS A 60 4.71 -7.00 9.83
CA CYS A 60 5.83 -7.89 9.60
C CYS A 60 6.95 -7.79 10.65
N GLU A 61 7.07 -6.69 11.40
CA GLU A 61 8.17 -6.51 12.37
C GLU A 61 8.13 -7.53 13.51
N ASN A 62 6.93 -7.93 13.94
CA ASN A 62 6.73 -8.87 15.05
C ASN A 62 6.39 -10.29 14.59
N VAL A 63 6.40 -10.55 13.28
CA VAL A 63 6.01 -11.83 12.69
C VAL A 63 7.16 -12.39 11.88
N SER A 64 7.56 -13.64 12.16
CA SER A 64 8.63 -14.30 11.40
C SER A 64 8.19 -14.55 9.96
N ALA A 65 9.14 -14.53 9.01
CA ALA A 65 8.84 -14.76 7.59
C ALA A 65 8.13 -16.10 7.32
N ASN A 66 8.36 -17.13 8.16
CA ASN A 66 7.72 -18.45 8.03
C ASN A 66 6.27 -18.47 8.55
N SER A 67 5.90 -17.49 9.38
CA SER A 67 4.58 -17.37 10.00
C SER A 67 3.74 -16.26 9.37
N ALA A 68 4.36 -15.37 8.60
CA ALA A 68 3.69 -14.25 7.95
C ALA A 68 2.71 -14.75 6.89
N ASN A 69 1.50 -14.19 6.89
CA ASN A 69 0.44 -14.57 5.96
C ASN A 69 -0.13 -13.32 5.30
N SER A 70 -0.06 -13.26 3.96
CA SER A 70 -0.57 -12.11 3.21
C SER A 70 -2.09 -11.96 3.31
N SER A 71 -2.84 -13.05 3.44
CA SER A 71 -4.29 -13.01 3.65
C SER A 71 -4.66 -12.38 4.99
N ASP A 72 -3.91 -12.68 6.06
CA ASP A 72 -4.14 -12.08 7.37
C ASP A 72 -3.88 -10.57 7.33
N PHE A 73 -2.82 -10.14 6.63
CA PHE A 73 -2.53 -8.73 6.41
C PHE A 73 -3.62 -8.01 5.59
N ILE A 74 -4.10 -8.64 4.51
CA ILE A 74 -5.18 -8.12 3.66
C ILE A 74 -6.45 -7.92 4.48
N ASN A 75 -6.82 -8.91 5.29
CA ASN A 75 -8.02 -8.83 6.14
C ASN A 75 -7.85 -7.78 7.25
N LEU A 76 -6.69 -7.76 7.90
CA LEU A 76 -6.40 -6.82 9.00
C LEU A 76 -6.53 -5.36 8.57
N PHE A 77 -6.09 -5.04 7.35
CA PHE A 77 -6.12 -3.66 6.83
C PHE A 77 -7.25 -3.43 5.81
N CYS A 78 -8.14 -4.40 5.61
CA CYS A 78 -9.26 -4.31 4.65
C CYS A 78 -8.79 -3.91 3.24
N ILE A 79 -7.69 -4.52 2.78
CA ILE A 79 -7.08 -4.22 1.48
C ILE A 79 -7.96 -4.81 0.36
N PRO A 80 -8.23 -4.05 -0.72
CA PRO A 80 -8.97 -4.57 -1.87
C PRO A 80 -8.35 -5.85 -2.45
N SER A 81 -9.18 -6.85 -2.71
CA SER A 81 -8.74 -8.18 -3.15
C SER A 81 -7.94 -8.19 -4.46
N HIS A 82 -8.13 -7.21 -5.33
CA HIS A 82 -7.36 -7.07 -6.57
C HIS A 82 -5.87 -6.73 -6.34
N LEU A 83 -5.49 -6.33 -5.12
CA LEU A 83 -4.09 -6.05 -4.73
C LEU A 83 -3.40 -7.25 -4.04
N THR A 84 -4.04 -8.42 -3.99
CA THR A 84 -3.51 -9.61 -3.29
C THR A 84 -2.10 -10.01 -3.78
N GLU A 85 -1.87 -9.93 -5.09
CA GLU A 85 -0.58 -10.24 -5.69
C GLU A 85 0.49 -9.22 -5.28
N ASP A 86 0.14 -7.92 -5.25
CA ASP A 86 1.04 -6.85 -4.83
C ASP A 86 1.43 -6.99 -3.36
N VAL A 87 0.47 -7.27 -2.49
CA VAL A 87 0.73 -7.54 -1.06
C VAL A 87 1.71 -8.69 -0.90
N THR A 88 1.44 -9.82 -1.56
CA THR A 88 2.29 -11.01 -1.46
C THR A 88 3.72 -10.71 -1.93
N LYS A 89 3.86 -10.00 -3.04
CA LYS A 89 5.15 -9.60 -3.59
C LYS A 89 5.91 -8.65 -2.67
N LEU A 90 5.26 -7.59 -2.19
CA LEU A 90 5.89 -6.58 -1.32
C LEU A 90 6.26 -7.15 0.05
N MET A 91 5.42 -8.01 0.62
CA MET A 91 5.74 -8.72 1.87
C MET A 91 6.98 -9.62 1.72
N LEU A 92 7.08 -10.36 0.62
CA LEU A 92 8.29 -11.15 0.32
C LEU A 92 9.53 -10.28 0.18
N LEU A 93 9.42 -9.12 -0.49
CA LEU A 93 10.52 -8.17 -0.64
C LEU A 93 10.92 -7.56 0.71
N TYR A 94 9.97 -7.26 1.58
CA TYR A 94 10.22 -6.74 2.93
C TYR A 94 11.12 -7.70 3.71
N TYR A 95 10.74 -8.98 3.84
CA TYR A 95 11.55 -9.95 4.58
C TYR A 95 12.92 -10.21 3.96
N LYS A 96 13.03 -10.18 2.62
CA LYS A 96 14.33 -10.28 1.93
C LYS A 96 15.26 -9.12 2.26
N LYS A 97 14.74 -7.88 2.35
CA LYS A 97 15.51 -6.69 2.73
C LYS A 97 15.96 -6.78 4.20
N SER A 98 15.06 -7.16 5.11
CA SER A 98 15.38 -7.26 6.54
C SER A 98 16.48 -8.28 6.86
N GLN A 99 16.62 -9.32 6.04
CA GLN A 99 17.71 -10.32 6.16
C GLN A 99 19.06 -9.83 5.61
N GLN A 100 19.10 -8.73 4.86
CA GLN A 100 20.31 -8.20 4.19
C GLN A 100 20.95 -7.01 4.91
N THR A 101 20.40 -6.55 6.04
CA THR A 101 21.01 -5.53 6.90
C THR A 101 21.90 -6.21 7.95
N PRO A 102 23.23 -6.36 7.73
CA PRO A 102 24.15 -6.70 8.80
C PRO A 102 24.22 -5.51 9.77
N HIS A 103 24.18 -5.84 11.05
CA HIS A 103 24.32 -4.92 12.17
C HIS A 103 25.74 -4.35 12.28
#